data_AF-A0A956GZH8-F1
#
_entry.id   AF-A0A956GZH8-F1
#
_cell.length_a   1.000
_cell.length_b   1.000
_cell.length_c   1.000
_cell.angle_alpha   90.00
_cell.angle_beta   90.00
_cell.angle_gamma   90.00
#
_symmetry.space_group_name_H-M   'P 1'
#
loop_
_entity.id
_entity.type
_entity.pdbx_description
1 polymer ?
#
loop_
_entity_poly.entity_id
_entity_poly.type
_entity_poly.pdbx_seq_one_letter_code
_entity_poly.pdbx_strand_id
1 'polypeptide(L)'
;MSLCSSACTFDNEPTDPCGPLQLGSLHDRQGEQDPAVLVLSDGGGSITVLRSCQDCTAELRLQRIHVGADPEQVLLTGSGRWLTYLEGEVLFSVDLDAADPSPKGGPGDVAEIVGAMRGGDWIVYRTAARGLKAVYVGDEIKTDDEGNPLPRSEYAEVEVEGGPDLFVVALGHRHIVARRLLGEGREELYLIRIAPAGSVDVHGTHERGQAKLLAVGEHFTRVVITEAPSPEPSHAFLADLPIDATVIASSGGRIGSREASAPVSRIYRISDRTLVDVIEGADIRTSMNALEDISGLQPVSPDGSHFAYITERGSLALHDVESQRSCMLRPARGGTQHVLAGFGADGTLYFESAVDGGKDQVYAHDPFTQKTVQLTPNDRHWRLRAVPPEPHVDEEGVVRPWAVVGFDGPYAVQADHPATPLDYAEINFLQRGSAGLWLLEGVQGLPNLLSLRRIQPELAAGGEGALSFDTKHADPTVEIESSPQEQLRGAAAPGDTDSTVLGSIDSEPTPDPLPSSTQVVERFTLAYDRSDAVCISASQAVASATPWSGRCSSADDQ
;
A
#
# COMPACT_ATOMS: atom_id res chain seq x y z
N MET A 1 -33.84 -8.20 35.97
CA MET A 1 -34.67 -7.88 34.79
C MET A 1 -35.74 -6.90 35.22
N SER A 2 -35.49 -5.60 34.99
CA SER A 2 -36.46 -4.52 35.09
C SER A 2 -36.40 -3.80 33.75
N LEU A 3 -37.53 -3.76 33.04
CA LEU A 3 -37.67 -3.20 31.70
C LEU A 3 -37.71 -1.67 31.79
N CYS A 4 -36.71 -0.99 31.23
CA CYS A 4 -36.84 0.41 30.87
C CYS A 4 -37.70 0.51 29.61
N SER A 5 -38.99 0.84 29.79
CA SER A 5 -39.87 1.30 28.72
C SER A 5 -39.78 2.83 28.63
N SER A 6 -39.66 3.35 27.40
CA SER A 6 -39.61 4.75 26.97
C SER A 6 -38.22 5.41 26.96
N ALA A 7 -37.69 5.57 25.73
CA ALA A 7 -36.73 6.58 25.30
C ALA A 7 -35.49 6.81 26.18
N CYS A 8 -34.67 5.77 26.35
CA CYS A 8 -33.22 6.02 26.39
C CYS A 8 -32.77 6.13 24.92
N THR A 9 -32.78 7.32 24.34
CA THR A 9 -31.85 7.59 23.24
C THR A 9 -30.47 7.42 23.86
N PHE A 10 -29.82 6.29 23.63
CA PHE A 10 -28.42 6.16 23.97
C PHE A 10 -27.70 7.26 23.18
N ASP A 11 -27.23 8.28 23.88
CA ASP A 11 -26.21 9.18 23.35
C ASP A 11 -24.94 8.34 23.19
N ASN A 12 -24.88 7.53 22.13
CA ASN A 12 -23.72 6.70 21.73
C ASN A 12 -22.55 7.56 21.21
N GLU A 13 -22.57 8.86 21.52
CA GLU A 13 -21.58 9.83 21.14
C GLU A 13 -20.65 10.07 22.33
N PRO A 14 -19.33 9.91 22.17
CA PRO A 14 -18.38 10.21 23.23
C PRO A 14 -18.53 11.68 23.68
N THR A 15 -18.58 11.93 24.98
CA THR A 15 -18.67 13.30 25.52
C THR A 15 -17.32 13.86 25.95
N ASP A 16 -16.39 12.99 26.31
CA ASP A 16 -15.09 13.37 26.83
C ASP A 16 -14.18 13.79 25.67
N PRO A 17 -13.56 14.99 25.74
CA PRO A 17 -12.61 15.41 24.71
C PRO A 17 -11.38 14.50 24.71
N CYS A 18 -10.84 14.21 23.54
CA CYS A 18 -9.58 13.49 23.44
C CYS A 18 -8.46 14.27 24.14
N GLY A 19 -7.63 13.55 24.91
CA GLY A 19 -6.36 14.04 25.43
C GLY A 19 -5.25 13.89 24.39
N PRO A 20 -4.02 14.36 24.68
CA PRO A 20 -2.85 14.05 23.87
C PRO A 20 -2.69 12.53 23.76
N LEU A 21 -2.54 12.02 22.54
CA LEU A 21 -2.27 10.60 22.33
C LEU A 21 -0.76 10.36 22.40
N GLN A 22 -0.38 9.22 22.98
CA GLN A 22 0.96 8.69 22.85
C GLN A 22 0.88 7.53 21.86
N LEU A 23 1.15 7.81 20.60
CA LEU A 23 1.37 6.74 19.64
C LEU A 23 2.76 6.16 19.90
N GLY A 24 2.91 4.83 19.83
CA GLY A 24 4.19 4.15 19.99
C GLY A 24 5.27 4.72 19.07
N SER A 25 6.57 4.50 19.38
CA SER A 25 7.68 5.05 18.61
C SER A 25 7.57 4.70 17.11
N LEU A 26 7.09 5.66 16.32
CA LEU A 26 7.07 5.59 14.86
C LEU A 26 8.48 5.43 14.28
N HIS A 27 9.50 5.88 15.03
CA HIS A 27 10.90 5.91 14.64
C HIS A 27 11.60 4.55 14.66
N ASP A 28 11.12 3.54 15.41
CA ASP A 28 11.80 2.23 15.45
C ASP A 28 11.50 1.38 14.20
N ARG A 29 10.49 1.75 13.41
CA ARG A 29 10.21 1.12 12.10
C ARG A 29 10.97 1.78 10.94
N GLN A 30 11.64 2.92 11.17
CA GLN A 30 12.33 3.71 10.14
C GLN A 30 13.79 3.27 9.89
N GLY A 31 14.29 2.26 10.61
CA GLY A 31 15.71 1.89 10.61
C GLY A 31 16.22 1.14 9.37
N GLU A 32 15.35 0.44 8.64
CA GLU A 32 15.70 -0.21 7.38
C GLU A 32 14.90 0.43 6.26
N GLN A 33 15.56 1.24 5.43
CA GLN A 33 15.01 1.71 4.16
C GLN A 33 14.92 0.52 3.20
N ASP A 34 13.89 -0.31 3.39
CA ASP A 34 13.57 -1.32 2.42
C ASP A 34 13.27 -0.66 1.06
N PRO A 35 13.75 -1.23 -0.04
CA PRO A 35 13.67 -0.59 -1.34
C PRO A 35 12.21 -0.42 -1.74
N ALA A 36 11.79 0.83 -2.00
CA ALA A 36 10.55 1.05 -2.73
C ALA A 36 10.71 0.43 -4.12
N VAL A 37 9.77 -0.45 -4.49
CA VAL A 37 9.78 -1.15 -5.77
C VAL A 37 8.49 -0.82 -6.51
N LEU A 38 8.63 -0.35 -7.76
CA LEU A 38 7.53 -0.15 -8.70
C LEU A 38 7.75 -1.07 -9.89
N VAL A 39 6.73 -1.86 -10.22
CA VAL A 39 6.75 -2.78 -11.34
C VAL A 39 5.70 -2.34 -12.36
N LEU A 40 6.10 -2.29 -13.63
CA LEU A 40 5.27 -1.99 -14.77
C LEU A 40 5.43 -3.07 -15.84
N SER A 41 4.33 -3.62 -16.34
CA SER A 41 4.31 -4.40 -17.58
C SER A 41 3.66 -3.56 -18.67
N ASP A 42 4.31 -3.49 -19.83
CA ASP A 42 3.85 -2.75 -21.02
C ASP A 42 3.25 -3.65 -22.10
N GLY A 43 3.15 -4.96 -21.85
CA GLY A 43 2.69 -5.95 -22.82
C GLY A 43 3.64 -6.17 -24.00
N GLY A 44 4.94 -5.84 -23.83
CA GLY A 44 5.99 -6.15 -24.80
C GLY A 44 6.78 -7.43 -24.50
N GLY A 45 6.25 -8.36 -23.71
CA GLY A 45 6.98 -9.53 -23.22
C GLY A 45 8.10 -9.17 -22.23
N SER A 46 8.00 -7.99 -21.59
CA SER A 46 8.96 -7.53 -20.59
C SER A 46 8.27 -6.83 -19.44
N ILE A 47 8.88 -6.94 -18.26
CA ILE A 47 8.45 -6.24 -17.06
C ILE A 47 9.57 -5.29 -16.65
N THR A 48 9.23 -4.01 -16.53
CA THR A 48 10.11 -2.96 -16.03
C THR A 48 9.98 -2.85 -14.51
N VAL A 49 11.10 -2.96 -13.81
CA VAL A 49 11.20 -2.84 -12.36
C VAL A 49 12.04 -1.62 -12.02
N LEU A 50 11.48 -0.71 -11.24
CA LEU A 50 12.15 0.46 -10.69
C LEU A 50 12.38 0.24 -9.19
N ARG A 51 13.63 0.37 -8.76
CA ARG A 51 14.05 0.13 -7.36
C ARG A 51 14.87 1.28 -6.84
N SER A 52 14.71 1.57 -5.55
CA SER A 52 15.61 2.51 -4.86
C SER A 52 17.04 2.01 -4.97
N CYS A 53 17.96 2.92 -5.30
CA CYS A 53 19.35 2.57 -5.54
C CYS A 53 20.25 3.26 -4.51
N GLN A 54 20.93 2.47 -3.69
CA GLN A 54 21.81 2.99 -2.63
C GLN A 54 23.25 3.23 -3.13
N ASP A 55 23.70 2.44 -4.11
CA ASP A 55 25.08 2.45 -4.62
C ASP A 55 25.21 3.03 -6.03
N CYS A 56 24.34 3.97 -6.43
CA CYS A 56 24.45 4.61 -7.74
C CYS A 56 24.30 6.12 -7.74
N THR A 57 24.55 6.70 -8.92
CA THR A 57 24.48 8.14 -9.18
C THR A 57 23.04 8.64 -9.31
N ALA A 58 22.09 7.75 -9.59
CA ALA A 58 20.68 8.03 -9.68
C ALA A 58 19.93 7.59 -8.40
N GLU A 59 18.72 8.10 -8.20
CA GLU A 59 17.90 7.70 -7.06
C GLU A 59 17.26 6.32 -7.26
N LEU A 60 16.97 6.01 -8.51
CA LEU A 60 16.34 4.76 -8.93
C LEU A 60 17.23 4.01 -9.90
N ARG A 61 17.13 2.69 -9.85
CA ARG A 61 17.65 1.79 -10.89
C ARG A 61 16.49 1.17 -11.65
N LEU A 62 16.61 1.17 -12.96
CA LEU A 62 15.70 0.46 -13.86
C LEU A 62 16.31 -0.88 -14.27
N GLN A 63 15.53 -1.92 -14.06
CA GLN A 63 15.82 -3.27 -14.50
C GLN A 63 14.69 -3.78 -15.41
N ARG A 64 15.03 -4.43 -16.52
CA ARG A 64 14.06 -5.10 -17.40
C ARG A 64 14.17 -6.61 -17.26
N ILE A 65 13.06 -7.23 -16.93
CA ILE A 65 12.93 -8.68 -16.84
C ILE A 65 12.17 -9.16 -18.07
N HIS A 66 12.78 -10.06 -18.83
CA HIS A 66 12.10 -10.67 -19.98
C HIS A 66 11.18 -11.78 -19.50
N VAL A 67 9.94 -11.76 -19.97
CA VAL A 67 8.92 -12.77 -19.65
C VAL A 67 8.50 -13.51 -20.92
N GLY A 68 7.90 -14.68 -20.78
CA GLY A 68 7.56 -15.55 -21.91
C GLY A 68 6.45 -14.97 -22.80
N ALA A 69 5.44 -14.41 -22.16
CA ALA A 69 4.35 -13.67 -22.77
C ALA A 69 3.87 -12.53 -21.86
N ASP A 70 2.92 -11.75 -22.34
CA ASP A 70 2.40 -10.60 -21.61
C ASP A 70 1.60 -11.05 -20.39
N PRO A 71 1.96 -10.55 -19.20
CA PRO A 71 1.27 -10.94 -17.98
C PRO A 71 -0.12 -10.32 -17.92
N GLU A 72 -1.10 -11.09 -17.45
CA GLU A 72 -2.48 -10.64 -17.21
C GLU A 72 -2.61 -9.86 -15.90
N GLN A 73 -1.70 -10.13 -14.96
CA GLN A 73 -1.60 -9.48 -13.65
C GLN A 73 -0.15 -9.49 -13.19
N VAL A 74 0.26 -8.44 -12.48
CA VAL A 74 1.55 -8.37 -11.78
C VAL A 74 1.31 -7.93 -10.34
N LEU A 75 2.11 -8.45 -9.42
CA LEU A 75 2.02 -8.15 -8.00
C LEU A 75 3.38 -8.31 -7.33
N LEU A 76 3.76 -7.35 -6.49
CA LEU A 76 4.89 -7.47 -5.59
C LEU A 76 4.45 -8.07 -4.25
N THR A 77 5.31 -8.88 -3.64
CA THR A 77 5.12 -9.32 -2.25
C THR A 77 5.19 -8.15 -1.27
N GLY A 78 4.68 -8.36 -0.04
CA GLY A 78 4.79 -7.37 1.03
C GLY A 78 6.24 -6.95 1.31
N SER A 79 7.20 -7.86 1.17
CA SER A 79 8.64 -7.56 1.25
C SER A 79 9.20 -6.70 0.10
N GLY A 80 8.52 -6.62 -1.04
CA GLY A 80 9.04 -5.99 -2.26
C GLY A 80 10.16 -6.77 -2.97
N ARG A 81 10.62 -7.90 -2.41
CA ARG A 81 11.67 -8.75 -3.00
C ARG A 81 11.20 -9.59 -4.17
N TRP A 82 9.96 -10.09 -4.11
CA TRP A 82 9.46 -11.00 -5.13
C TRP A 82 8.44 -10.32 -6.01
N LEU A 83 8.71 -10.33 -7.31
CA LEU A 83 7.72 -10.04 -8.33
C LEU A 83 6.99 -11.33 -8.68
N THR A 84 5.68 -11.33 -8.59
CA THR A 84 4.81 -12.41 -9.03
C THR A 84 3.91 -11.93 -10.16
N TYR A 85 3.74 -12.73 -11.21
CA TYR A 85 2.86 -12.40 -12.32
C TYR A 85 2.10 -13.62 -12.83
N LEU A 86 0.97 -13.37 -13.48
CA LEU A 86 0.10 -14.40 -14.06
C LEU A 86 0.26 -14.39 -15.57
N GLU A 87 0.61 -15.53 -16.15
CA GLU A 87 0.68 -15.75 -17.60
C GLU A 87 -0.23 -16.93 -17.95
N GLY A 88 -1.37 -16.64 -18.59
CA GLY A 88 -2.45 -17.62 -18.77
C GLY A 88 -2.95 -18.13 -17.42
N GLU A 89 -2.84 -19.44 -17.18
CA GLU A 89 -3.26 -20.08 -15.92
C GLU A 89 -2.09 -20.43 -14.98
N VAL A 90 -0.89 -19.89 -15.23
CA VAL A 90 0.31 -20.23 -14.48
C VAL A 90 0.89 -18.99 -13.80
N LEU A 91 1.14 -19.12 -12.50
CA LEU A 91 1.81 -18.09 -11.71
C LEU A 91 3.32 -18.24 -11.85
N PHE A 92 4.01 -17.13 -12.08
CA PHE A 92 5.46 -17.06 -12.14
C PHE A 92 5.96 -16.09 -11.08
N SER A 93 7.13 -16.37 -10.52
CA SER A 93 7.77 -15.50 -9.54
C SER A 93 9.24 -15.26 -9.88
N VAL A 94 9.71 -14.04 -9.65
CA VAL A 94 11.09 -13.61 -9.87
C VAL A 94 11.63 -13.09 -8.54
N ASP A 95 12.75 -13.66 -8.10
CA ASP A 95 13.52 -13.10 -6.99
C ASP A 95 14.32 -11.91 -7.54
N LEU A 96 13.89 -10.70 -7.20
CA LEU A 96 14.50 -9.50 -7.74
C LEU A 96 15.85 -9.18 -7.05
N ASP A 97 16.17 -9.85 -5.95
CA ASP A 97 17.46 -9.71 -5.25
C ASP A 97 18.46 -10.80 -5.67
N ALA A 98 18.03 -11.75 -6.52
CA ALA A 98 18.93 -12.73 -7.09
C ALA A 98 19.93 -12.05 -8.06
N ALA A 99 21.16 -12.57 -8.10
CA ALA A 99 22.19 -12.07 -9.01
C ALA A 99 21.79 -12.18 -10.50
N ASP A 100 20.92 -13.14 -10.82
CA ASP A 100 20.30 -13.31 -12.13
C ASP A 100 18.78 -13.53 -11.94
N PRO A 101 17.98 -12.44 -11.97
CA PRO A 101 16.53 -12.52 -11.74
C PRO A 101 15.83 -13.16 -12.92
N SER A 102 15.68 -14.48 -12.85
CA SER A 102 14.97 -15.29 -13.83
C SER A 102 13.59 -15.72 -13.30
N PRO A 103 12.55 -15.72 -14.15
CA PRO A 103 11.24 -16.27 -13.79
C PRO A 103 11.31 -17.75 -13.38
N LYS A 104 10.66 -18.07 -12.26
CA LYS A 104 10.44 -19.42 -11.76
C LYS A 104 8.96 -19.74 -11.90
N GLY A 105 8.65 -20.88 -12.52
CA GLY A 105 7.27 -21.38 -12.59
C GLY A 105 6.75 -21.74 -11.20
N GLY A 106 5.50 -21.38 -10.94
CA GLY A 106 4.76 -21.63 -9.72
C GLY A 106 3.52 -22.51 -9.98
N PRO A 107 2.47 -22.37 -9.15
CA PRO A 107 1.22 -23.10 -9.34
C PRO A 107 0.56 -22.84 -10.70
N GLY A 108 -0.03 -23.89 -11.28
CA GLY A 108 -0.96 -23.79 -12.40
C GLY A 108 -2.42 -23.73 -11.94
N ASP A 109 -3.35 -23.65 -12.90
CA ASP A 109 -4.80 -23.51 -12.65
C ASP A 109 -5.15 -22.22 -11.89
N VAL A 110 -4.36 -21.16 -12.07
CA VAL A 110 -4.56 -19.85 -11.44
C VAL A 110 -5.44 -18.98 -12.34
N ALA A 111 -6.56 -18.49 -11.82
CA ALA A 111 -7.45 -17.58 -12.56
C ALA A 111 -7.22 -16.12 -12.21
N GLU A 112 -6.70 -15.84 -11.02
CA GLU A 112 -6.54 -14.47 -10.51
C GLU A 112 -5.57 -14.47 -9.32
N ILE A 113 -4.55 -13.63 -9.35
CA ILE A 113 -3.85 -13.15 -8.17
C ILE A 113 -4.81 -12.22 -7.43
N VAL A 114 -4.96 -12.40 -6.11
CA VAL A 114 -5.87 -11.60 -5.26
C VAL A 114 -5.11 -10.49 -4.53
N GLY A 115 -3.90 -10.77 -4.05
CA GLY A 115 -3.09 -9.80 -3.31
C GLY A 115 -1.94 -10.47 -2.59
N ALA A 116 -1.09 -9.67 -1.95
CA ALA A 116 0.04 -10.17 -1.18
C ALA A 116 -0.18 -9.89 0.31
N MET A 117 0.27 -10.81 1.14
CA MET A 117 0.28 -10.57 2.58
C MET A 117 1.23 -9.41 2.88
N ARG A 118 0.87 -8.56 3.86
CA ARG A 118 1.74 -7.45 4.28
C ARG A 118 3.09 -7.95 4.81
N GLY A 119 3.08 -9.14 5.44
CA GLY A 119 4.26 -9.78 6.01
C GLY A 119 4.83 -10.85 5.09
N GLY A 120 6.06 -10.66 4.63
CA GLY A 120 6.86 -11.65 3.92
C GLY A 120 6.44 -11.90 2.46
N ASP A 121 6.72 -13.11 1.99
CA ASP A 121 6.65 -13.49 0.57
C ASP A 121 5.44 -14.38 0.25
N TRP A 122 4.28 -14.06 0.82
CA TRP A 122 3.05 -14.81 0.59
C TRP A 122 2.15 -14.12 -0.42
N ILE A 123 1.74 -14.87 -1.44
CA ILE A 123 0.78 -14.45 -2.45
C ILE A 123 -0.53 -15.20 -2.24
N VAL A 124 -1.65 -14.49 -2.25
CA VAL A 124 -3.00 -15.05 -2.24
C VAL A 124 -3.53 -15.01 -3.67
N TYR A 125 -4.08 -16.14 -4.13
CA TYR A 125 -4.63 -16.27 -5.48
C TYR A 125 -5.86 -17.16 -5.49
N ARG A 126 -6.62 -17.07 -6.58
CA ARG A 126 -7.82 -17.83 -6.86
C ARG A 126 -7.56 -18.78 -8.03
N THR A 127 -8.02 -20.01 -7.90
CA THR A 127 -7.91 -21.02 -8.95
C THR A 127 -9.03 -20.90 -9.99
N ALA A 128 -8.95 -21.58 -11.14
CA ALA A 128 -10.05 -21.61 -12.12
C ALA A 128 -11.32 -22.27 -11.56
N ALA A 129 -11.16 -23.23 -10.65
CA ALA A 129 -12.25 -23.79 -9.83
C ALA A 129 -12.81 -22.81 -8.78
N ARG A 130 -12.32 -21.56 -8.78
CA ARG A 130 -12.63 -20.46 -7.86
C ARG A 130 -12.22 -20.67 -6.40
N GLY A 131 -11.47 -21.73 -6.11
CA GLY A 131 -10.90 -21.97 -4.78
C GLY A 131 -9.87 -20.88 -4.44
N LEU A 132 -9.81 -20.49 -3.17
CA LEU A 132 -8.82 -19.53 -2.69
C LEU A 132 -7.61 -20.31 -2.14
N LYS A 133 -6.41 -19.85 -2.49
CA LYS A 133 -5.15 -20.45 -2.06
C LYS A 133 -4.13 -19.38 -1.74
N ALA A 134 -3.11 -19.74 -0.97
CA ALA A 134 -1.95 -18.89 -0.75
C ALA A 134 -0.68 -19.69 -1.01
N VAL A 135 0.32 -19.06 -1.62
CA VAL A 135 1.62 -19.66 -1.93
C VAL A 135 2.73 -18.80 -1.33
N TYR A 136 3.71 -19.44 -0.71
CA TYR A 136 4.95 -18.78 -0.31
C TYR A 136 5.93 -18.85 -1.49
N VAL A 137 6.33 -17.69 -2.00
CA VAL A 137 7.22 -17.60 -3.18
C VAL A 137 8.70 -17.45 -2.81
N GLY A 138 9.00 -17.32 -1.51
CA GLY A 138 10.37 -17.18 -1.01
C GLY A 138 11.23 -18.43 -1.21
N ASP A 139 12.52 -18.21 -1.50
CA ASP A 139 13.52 -19.25 -1.75
C ASP A 139 14.11 -19.85 -0.48
N GLU A 140 13.77 -19.34 0.72
CA GLU A 140 14.35 -19.82 1.96
C GLU A 140 14.03 -21.30 2.18
N ILE A 141 15.02 -22.11 1.82
CA ILE A 141 15.18 -23.48 2.27
C ILE A 141 15.42 -23.37 3.77
N LYS A 142 14.32 -23.38 4.54
CA LYS A 142 14.44 -23.52 5.99
C LYS A 142 15.18 -24.80 6.27
N THR A 143 16.09 -24.73 7.23
CA THR A 143 16.70 -25.91 7.78
C THR A 143 16.03 -26.24 9.11
N ASP A 144 15.92 -27.52 9.46
CA ASP A 144 15.55 -27.92 10.82
C ASP A 144 16.63 -27.48 11.82
N ASP A 145 16.42 -27.72 13.12
CA ASP A 145 17.40 -27.42 14.19
C ASP A 145 18.75 -28.12 13.98
N GLU A 146 18.83 -29.08 13.05
CA GLU A 146 20.00 -29.87 12.69
C GLU A 146 20.66 -29.38 11.38
N GLY A 147 20.13 -28.32 10.76
CA GLY A 147 20.67 -27.77 9.51
C GLY A 147 20.21 -28.50 8.25
N ASN A 148 19.22 -29.40 8.34
CA ASN A 148 18.70 -30.12 7.18
C ASN A 148 17.57 -29.34 6.50
N PRO A 149 17.59 -29.20 5.17
CA PRO A 149 16.54 -28.50 4.43
C PRO A 149 15.16 -29.14 4.68
N LEU A 150 14.23 -28.39 5.26
CA LEU A 150 12.83 -28.75 5.35
C LEU A 150 12.27 -28.92 3.93
N PRO A 151 11.46 -29.96 3.69
CA PRO A 151 10.87 -30.19 2.38
C PRO A 151 9.98 -29.01 1.99
N ARG A 152 10.26 -28.40 0.82
CA ARG A 152 9.48 -27.29 0.22
C ARG A 152 7.96 -27.55 0.23
N SER A 153 7.55 -28.82 0.14
CA SER A 153 6.15 -29.24 0.04
C SER A 153 5.29 -29.01 1.29
N GLU A 154 5.87 -28.78 2.47
CA GLU A 154 5.06 -28.56 3.70
C GLU A 154 4.63 -27.10 3.91
N TYR A 155 5.22 -26.15 3.16
CA TYR A 155 4.99 -24.72 3.36
C TYR A 155 4.67 -23.97 2.07
N ALA A 156 4.82 -24.58 0.90
CA ALA A 156 4.71 -23.85 -0.36
C ALA A 156 3.28 -23.37 -0.64
N GLU A 157 2.25 -24.15 -0.35
CA GLU A 157 0.87 -23.82 -0.72
C GLU A 157 -0.12 -24.15 0.40
N VAL A 158 -1.05 -23.24 0.65
CA VAL A 158 -2.11 -23.36 1.65
C VAL A 158 -3.44 -23.26 0.91
N GLU A 159 -4.22 -24.33 0.93
CA GLU A 159 -5.61 -24.30 0.44
C GLU A 159 -6.51 -23.68 1.50
N VAL A 160 -7.33 -22.71 1.10
CA VAL A 160 -8.28 -22.07 2.01
C VAL A 160 -9.61 -22.83 2.00
N GLU A 161 -9.98 -23.37 3.15
CA GLU A 161 -11.29 -23.99 3.37
C GLU A 161 -12.40 -22.94 3.22
N GLY A 162 -13.57 -23.34 2.72
CA GLY A 162 -14.74 -22.47 2.60
C GLY A 162 -15.23 -22.22 1.18
N GLY A 163 -14.61 -22.87 0.19
CA GLY A 163 -15.15 -22.99 -1.17
C GLY A 163 -15.04 -21.71 -2.01
N PRO A 164 -15.70 -21.69 -3.18
CA PRO A 164 -15.47 -20.66 -4.20
C PRO A 164 -16.07 -19.29 -3.88
N ASP A 165 -16.90 -19.19 -2.84
CA ASP A 165 -17.70 -17.99 -2.52
C ASP A 165 -17.00 -17.03 -1.54
N LEU A 166 -15.75 -17.31 -1.17
CA LEU A 166 -14.96 -16.44 -0.31
C LEU A 166 -14.26 -15.34 -1.12
N PHE A 167 -14.43 -14.10 -0.69
CA PHE A 167 -13.79 -12.90 -1.24
C PHE A 167 -12.93 -12.26 -0.17
N VAL A 168 -11.64 -12.10 -0.44
CA VAL A 168 -10.73 -11.45 0.51
C VAL A 168 -11.08 -9.96 0.62
N VAL A 169 -11.16 -9.46 1.85
CA VAL A 169 -11.49 -8.05 2.15
C VAL A 169 -10.43 -7.36 3.00
N ALA A 170 -9.53 -8.12 3.62
CA ALA A 170 -8.32 -7.59 4.25
C ALA A 170 -7.21 -8.64 4.25
N LEU A 171 -5.97 -8.20 3.99
CA LEU A 171 -4.76 -9.01 4.13
C LEU A 171 -3.93 -8.41 5.26
N GLY A 172 -3.49 -9.24 6.20
CA GLY A 172 -2.62 -8.89 7.30
C GLY A 172 -1.21 -9.38 7.04
N HIS A 173 -0.42 -9.51 8.10
CA HIS A 173 0.91 -10.12 8.02
C HIS A 173 0.85 -11.63 7.94
N ARG A 174 -0.13 -12.24 8.63
CA ARG A 174 -0.23 -13.70 8.77
C ARG A 174 -1.64 -14.22 8.52
N HIS A 175 -2.64 -13.36 8.68
CA HIS A 175 -4.05 -13.69 8.49
C HIS A 175 -4.65 -12.94 7.31
N ILE A 176 -5.68 -13.54 6.74
CA ILE A 176 -6.59 -12.88 5.80
C ILE A 176 -7.97 -12.87 6.42
N VAL A 177 -8.74 -11.82 6.12
CA VAL A 177 -10.18 -11.80 6.37
C VAL A 177 -10.88 -11.89 5.03
N ALA A 178 -11.75 -12.90 4.91
CA ALA A 178 -12.57 -13.11 3.72
C ALA A 178 -14.05 -13.00 4.08
N ARG A 179 -14.85 -12.45 3.16
CA ARG A 179 -16.30 -12.40 3.27
C ARG A 179 -16.98 -13.47 2.42
N ARG A 180 -18.14 -13.94 2.87
CA ARG A 180 -19.11 -14.68 2.07
C ARG A 180 -20.43 -13.92 2.05
N LEU A 181 -20.99 -13.72 0.86
CA LEU A 181 -22.31 -13.12 0.71
C LEU A 181 -23.39 -14.17 1.01
N LEU A 182 -24.34 -13.85 1.87
CA LEU A 182 -25.47 -14.73 2.20
C LEU A 182 -26.77 -14.39 1.44
N GLY A 183 -26.77 -13.28 0.71
CA GLY A 183 -27.99 -12.68 0.13
C GLY A 183 -28.66 -11.68 1.07
N GLU A 184 -29.63 -10.93 0.54
CA GLU A 184 -30.43 -9.94 1.30
C GLU A 184 -29.60 -8.88 2.06
N GLY A 185 -28.40 -8.55 1.55
CA GLY A 185 -27.49 -7.59 2.19
C GLY A 185 -26.77 -8.11 3.44
N ARG A 186 -26.80 -9.42 3.69
CA ARG A 186 -26.08 -10.07 4.79
C ARG A 186 -24.79 -10.72 4.32
N GLU A 187 -23.81 -10.71 5.21
CA GLU A 187 -22.46 -11.24 4.97
C GLU A 187 -21.92 -11.98 6.19
N GLU A 188 -21.05 -12.95 5.94
CA GLU A 188 -20.21 -13.61 6.95
C GLU A 188 -18.77 -13.18 6.75
N LEU A 189 -18.06 -12.89 7.83
CA LEU A 189 -16.61 -12.73 7.81
C LEU A 189 -15.93 -13.95 8.39
N TYR A 190 -14.86 -14.37 7.73
CA TYR A 190 -14.01 -15.49 8.11
C TYR A 190 -12.60 -14.99 8.33
N LEU A 191 -12.01 -15.37 9.46
CA LEU A 191 -10.59 -15.22 9.72
C LEU A 191 -9.89 -16.50 9.28
N ILE A 192 -8.86 -16.37 8.46
CA ILE A 192 -8.08 -17.49 7.93
C ILE A 192 -6.60 -17.22 8.20
N ARG A 193 -5.91 -18.19 8.78
CA ARG A 193 -4.46 -18.13 8.99
C ARG A 193 -3.72 -18.66 7.77
N ILE A 194 -2.78 -17.89 7.26
CA ILE A 194 -1.94 -18.25 6.10
C ILE A 194 -0.50 -18.50 6.53
N ALA A 195 0.16 -17.50 7.12
CA ALA A 195 1.57 -17.59 7.49
C ALA A 195 1.77 -18.14 8.92
N PRO A 196 2.83 -18.92 9.18
CA PRO A 196 3.12 -19.47 10.52
C PRO A 196 3.67 -18.45 11.51
N ALA A 197 3.61 -18.78 12.81
CA ALA A 197 4.33 -18.12 13.90
C ALA A 197 5.25 -19.07 14.67
N GLY A 198 6.50 -19.21 14.24
CA GLY A 198 7.45 -20.21 14.75
C GLY A 198 7.60 -20.27 16.28
N SER A 199 7.65 -19.13 16.98
CA SER A 199 7.83 -19.08 18.44
C SER A 199 6.52 -19.19 19.24
N VAL A 200 5.37 -18.96 18.61
CA VAL A 200 4.04 -18.97 19.27
C VAL A 200 3.28 -20.27 18.95
N ASP A 201 3.58 -20.90 17.83
CA ASP A 201 2.87 -22.06 17.29
C ASP A 201 3.58 -23.37 17.65
N VAL A 202 3.75 -23.65 18.95
CA VAL A 202 4.31 -24.94 19.43
C VAL A 202 3.43 -26.15 19.02
N HIS A 203 2.20 -25.93 18.52
CA HIS A 203 1.25 -26.96 18.07
C HIS A 203 0.49 -26.64 16.74
N GLY A 204 0.90 -25.64 15.95
CA GLY A 204 -0.04 -24.90 15.07
C GLY A 204 -0.07 -25.20 13.56
N THR A 205 0.58 -26.24 13.03
CA THR A 205 0.56 -26.49 11.57
C THR A 205 -0.81 -26.93 11.04
N HIS A 206 -1.67 -27.51 11.87
CA HIS A 206 -2.94 -28.12 11.47
C HIS A 206 -4.11 -27.16 11.20
N GLU A 207 -3.99 -25.86 11.52
CA GLU A 207 -5.08 -24.89 11.36
C GLU A 207 -4.88 -23.88 10.21
N ARG A 208 -3.84 -24.04 9.38
CA ARG A 208 -3.63 -23.15 8.22
C ARG A 208 -4.72 -23.36 7.17
N GLY A 209 -5.12 -22.28 6.50
CA GLY A 209 -6.14 -22.30 5.46
C GLY A 209 -7.56 -22.53 5.99
N GLN A 210 -7.74 -22.95 7.25
CA GLN A 210 -9.06 -23.17 7.80
C GLN A 210 -9.81 -21.85 8.01
N ALA A 211 -10.94 -21.70 7.33
CA ALA A 211 -11.83 -20.56 7.52
C ALA A 211 -12.60 -20.66 8.83
N LYS A 212 -12.31 -19.75 9.75
CA LYS A 212 -12.98 -19.66 11.05
C LYS A 212 -13.96 -18.48 11.01
N LEU A 213 -15.24 -18.76 11.20
CA LEU A 213 -16.26 -17.70 11.28
C LEU A 213 -15.88 -16.70 12.38
N LEU A 214 -15.87 -15.42 12.02
CA LEU A 214 -15.54 -14.29 12.87
C LEU A 214 -16.79 -13.48 13.21
N ALA A 215 -17.57 -13.12 12.18
CA ALA A 215 -18.73 -12.26 12.34
C ALA A 215 -19.83 -12.66 11.34
N VAL A 216 -21.08 -12.39 11.72
CA VAL A 216 -22.22 -12.39 10.81
C VAL A 216 -22.89 -11.03 10.97
N GLY A 217 -23.10 -10.34 9.85
CA GLY A 217 -23.61 -8.98 9.87
C GLY A 217 -24.35 -8.60 8.61
N GLU A 218 -24.81 -7.37 8.58
CA GLU A 218 -25.12 -6.67 7.34
C GLU A 218 -23.83 -6.32 6.60
N HIS A 219 -23.95 -5.89 5.34
CA HIS A 219 -22.83 -5.57 4.45
C HIS A 219 -21.72 -4.77 5.16
N PHE A 220 -20.50 -5.32 5.17
CA PHE A 220 -19.35 -4.69 5.80
C PHE A 220 -18.80 -3.57 4.89
N THR A 221 -18.65 -2.38 5.45
CA THR A 221 -18.12 -1.20 4.75
C THR A 221 -16.63 -1.04 4.93
N ARG A 222 -16.10 -1.61 6.02
CA ARG A 222 -14.69 -1.54 6.39
C ARG A 222 -14.28 -2.82 7.11
N VAL A 223 -13.14 -3.38 6.72
CA VAL A 223 -12.52 -4.48 7.45
C VAL A 223 -11.02 -4.21 7.52
N VAL A 224 -10.47 -4.19 8.72
CA VAL A 224 -9.06 -3.85 8.96
C VAL A 224 -8.44 -4.89 9.87
N ILE A 225 -7.23 -5.31 9.55
CA ILE A 225 -6.38 -6.12 10.42
C ILE A 225 -5.31 -5.20 11.01
N THR A 226 -5.28 -5.10 12.33
CA THR A 226 -4.30 -4.31 13.08
C THR A 226 -3.07 -5.14 13.44
N GLU A 227 -1.98 -4.45 13.72
CA GLU A 227 -0.71 -5.05 14.13
C GLU A 227 -0.53 -4.89 15.64
N ALA A 228 0.17 -5.84 16.26
CA ALA A 228 0.75 -5.69 17.59
C ALA A 228 2.28 -5.85 17.50
N PRO A 229 3.02 -5.23 18.45
CA PRO A 229 4.46 -5.44 18.54
C PRO A 229 4.78 -6.93 18.60
N SER A 230 5.80 -7.34 17.83
CA SER A 230 6.27 -8.74 17.84
C SER A 230 6.71 -9.09 19.27
N PRO A 231 6.32 -10.26 19.82
CA PRO A 231 6.84 -10.69 21.11
C PRO A 231 8.37 -10.75 21.07
N GLU A 232 9.04 -10.36 22.16
CA GLU A 232 10.51 -10.34 22.23
C GLU A 232 11.12 -11.64 21.68
N PRO A 233 12.24 -11.57 20.93
CA PRO A 233 12.80 -12.71 20.23
C PRO A 233 13.33 -13.76 21.20
N SER A 234 12.51 -14.74 21.55
CA SER A 234 12.97 -15.98 22.16
C SER A 234 13.29 -16.99 21.05
N HIS A 235 14.56 -17.03 20.66
CA HIS A 235 15.17 -17.90 19.64
C HIS A 235 14.78 -17.58 18.18
N ALA A 236 15.82 -17.52 17.36
CA ALA A 236 15.84 -16.96 16.02
C ALA A 236 14.98 -17.72 15.00
N PHE A 237 14.69 -17.03 13.88
CA PHE A 237 14.29 -17.54 12.55
C PHE A 237 12.83 -17.32 12.08
N LEU A 238 11.95 -16.71 12.89
CA LEU A 238 10.66 -16.12 12.41
C LEU A 238 10.18 -14.94 13.29
N ALA A 239 11.08 -14.38 14.10
CA ALA A 239 10.78 -13.40 15.14
C ALA A 239 10.42 -12.00 14.61
N ASP A 240 10.63 -11.75 13.31
CA ASP A 240 10.69 -10.37 12.80
C ASP A 240 9.40 -9.90 12.11
N LEU A 241 8.44 -10.78 11.82
CA LEU A 241 7.15 -10.34 11.31
C LEU A 241 6.25 -9.88 12.46
N PRO A 242 5.68 -8.67 12.42
CA PRO A 242 4.63 -8.28 13.36
C PRO A 242 3.50 -9.31 13.44
N ILE A 243 2.84 -9.35 14.60
CA ILE A 243 1.69 -10.22 14.82
C ILE A 243 0.41 -9.46 14.49
N ASP A 244 -0.53 -10.12 13.81
CA ASP A 244 -1.86 -9.54 13.63
C ASP A 244 -2.61 -9.61 14.97
N ALA A 245 -3.09 -8.47 15.46
CA ALA A 245 -3.63 -8.36 16.81
C ALA A 245 -5.16 -8.46 16.84
N THR A 246 -5.82 -7.60 16.07
CA THR A 246 -7.28 -7.50 16.04
C THR A 246 -7.82 -7.34 14.62
N VAL A 247 -9.07 -7.75 14.43
CA VAL A 247 -9.88 -7.41 13.26
C VAL A 247 -10.91 -6.39 13.68
N ILE A 248 -10.94 -5.23 13.01
CA ILE A 248 -11.98 -4.23 13.16
C ILE A 248 -12.89 -4.33 11.94
N ALA A 249 -14.17 -4.61 12.16
CA ALA A 249 -15.16 -4.78 11.12
C ALA A 249 -16.33 -3.81 11.32
N SER A 250 -16.48 -2.86 10.39
CA SER A 250 -17.58 -1.89 10.36
C SER A 250 -18.64 -2.34 9.38
N SER A 251 -19.90 -2.29 9.81
CA SER A 251 -21.09 -2.66 9.04
C SER A 251 -22.15 -1.57 9.15
N GLY A 252 -23.03 -1.48 8.15
CA GLY A 252 -24.06 -0.44 8.12
C GLY A 252 -23.50 0.93 7.75
N GLY A 253 -24.24 2.00 8.06
CA GLY A 253 -23.85 3.37 7.71
C GLY A 253 -24.21 3.75 6.27
N ARG A 254 -24.28 5.06 6.03
CA ARG A 254 -24.72 5.61 4.73
C ARG A 254 -23.70 5.30 3.64
N ILE A 255 -24.04 4.36 2.76
CA ILE A 255 -23.43 4.20 1.44
C ILE A 255 -24.39 4.81 0.41
N GLY A 256 -24.06 5.98 -0.12
CA GLY A 256 -24.93 6.68 -1.08
C GLY A 256 -26.27 7.15 -0.49
N SER A 257 -27.38 6.97 -1.22
CA SER A 257 -28.70 7.56 -0.93
C SER A 257 -29.74 6.60 -0.32
N ARG A 258 -29.39 5.34 -0.02
CA ARG A 258 -30.33 4.40 0.61
C ARG A 258 -30.32 4.52 2.13
N GLU A 259 -31.49 4.27 2.72
CA GLU A 259 -31.71 4.16 4.16
C GLU A 259 -30.79 3.06 4.71
N ALA A 260 -29.72 3.48 5.37
CA ALA A 260 -28.77 2.57 5.96
C ALA A 260 -29.15 2.29 7.42
N SER A 261 -28.90 1.06 7.84
CA SER A 261 -28.82 0.73 9.26
C SER A 261 -27.80 1.61 9.97
N ALA A 262 -28.00 1.80 11.28
CA ALA A 262 -27.04 2.52 12.10
C ALA A 262 -25.66 1.84 11.97
N PRO A 263 -24.58 2.61 11.74
CA PRO A 263 -23.25 2.04 11.60
C PRO A 263 -22.83 1.37 12.91
N VAL A 264 -22.15 0.23 12.82
CA VAL A 264 -21.62 -0.49 13.98
C VAL A 264 -20.23 -1.00 13.65
N SER A 265 -19.28 -0.72 14.53
CA SER A 265 -17.91 -1.25 14.44
C SER A 265 -17.69 -2.31 15.52
N ARG A 266 -17.16 -3.47 15.13
CA ARG A 266 -16.88 -4.61 16.02
C ARG A 266 -15.40 -4.94 15.99
N ILE A 267 -14.82 -5.14 17.17
CA ILE A 267 -13.40 -5.44 17.34
C ILE A 267 -13.26 -6.87 17.82
N TYR A 268 -12.51 -7.69 17.08
CA TYR A 268 -12.25 -9.07 17.41
C TYR A 268 -10.77 -9.29 17.68
N ARG A 269 -10.42 -9.99 18.75
CA ARG A 269 -9.03 -10.43 18.96
C ARG A 269 -8.73 -11.61 18.05
N ILE A 270 -7.60 -11.57 17.36
CA ILE A 270 -7.23 -12.62 16.39
C ILE A 270 -6.85 -13.93 17.08
N SER A 271 -6.18 -13.86 18.24
CA SER A 271 -5.67 -15.05 18.94
C SER A 271 -6.75 -16.04 19.36
N ASP A 272 -7.94 -15.57 19.70
CA ASP A 272 -9.05 -16.40 20.20
C ASP A 272 -10.40 -16.14 19.49
N ARG A 273 -10.43 -15.21 18.54
CA ARG A 273 -11.63 -14.75 17.81
C ARG A 273 -12.71 -14.14 18.70
N THR A 274 -12.38 -13.76 19.93
CA THR A 274 -13.34 -13.18 20.85
C THR A 274 -13.70 -11.77 20.39
N LEU A 275 -15.00 -11.45 20.45
CA LEU A 275 -15.48 -10.08 20.33
C LEU A 275 -15.03 -9.31 21.57
N VAL A 276 -14.10 -8.38 21.36
CA VAL A 276 -13.46 -7.58 22.40
C VAL A 276 -14.31 -6.36 22.71
N ASP A 277 -14.84 -5.70 21.67
CA ASP A 277 -15.67 -4.51 21.83
C ASP A 277 -16.66 -4.31 20.67
N VAL A 278 -17.71 -3.53 20.94
CA VAL A 278 -18.74 -3.10 19.98
C VAL A 278 -19.02 -1.62 20.17
N ILE A 279 -18.83 -0.85 19.11
CA ILE A 279 -19.12 0.58 19.11
C ILE A 279 -20.32 0.83 18.19
N GLU A 280 -21.48 1.04 18.82
CA GLU A 280 -22.69 1.44 18.13
C GLU A 280 -22.59 2.88 17.63
N GLY A 281 -23.09 3.13 16.42
CA GLY A 281 -23.02 4.45 15.78
C GLY A 281 -21.65 4.81 15.24
N ALA A 282 -20.66 3.91 15.24
CA ALA A 282 -19.32 4.17 14.74
C ALA A 282 -19.11 3.69 13.30
N ASP A 283 -18.84 4.64 12.40
CA ASP A 283 -18.52 4.40 11.00
C ASP A 283 -17.04 4.71 10.71
N ILE A 284 -16.24 3.68 10.45
CA ILE A 284 -14.83 3.83 10.07
C ILE A 284 -14.77 4.08 8.58
N ARG A 285 -14.30 5.27 8.20
CA ARG A 285 -14.41 5.73 6.81
C ARG A 285 -13.19 6.57 6.41
N THR A 286 -12.33 5.99 5.57
CA THR A 286 -11.16 6.65 4.97
C THR A 286 -11.35 6.96 3.48
N SER A 287 -12.46 6.52 2.89
CA SER A 287 -12.89 6.83 1.53
C SER A 287 -14.42 6.92 1.50
N MET A 288 -14.95 7.57 0.46
CA MET A 288 -16.39 7.55 0.17
C MET A 288 -16.84 6.22 -0.45
N ASN A 289 -15.90 5.41 -0.93
CA ASN A 289 -16.14 4.09 -1.48
C ASN A 289 -15.91 3.03 -0.39
N ALA A 290 -16.80 2.05 -0.29
CA ALA A 290 -16.69 0.97 0.68
C ALA A 290 -15.47 0.09 0.37
N LEU A 291 -14.76 -0.35 1.42
CA LEU A 291 -13.56 -1.19 1.33
C LEU A 291 -12.37 -0.56 0.55
N GLU A 292 -12.43 0.73 0.23
CA GLU A 292 -11.33 1.47 -0.42
C GLU A 292 -10.72 2.52 0.50
N ASP A 293 -9.47 2.90 0.22
CA ASP A 293 -8.69 3.85 1.01
C ASP A 293 -8.24 5.00 0.12
N ILE A 294 -8.27 6.22 0.66
CA ILE A 294 -7.46 7.29 0.11
C ILE A 294 -5.99 6.92 0.26
N SER A 295 -5.18 7.18 -0.78
CA SER A 295 -3.74 6.89 -0.75
C SER A 295 -3.06 7.56 0.45
N GLY A 296 -2.47 6.77 1.33
CA GLY A 296 -1.79 7.23 2.54
C GLY A 296 -2.66 7.32 3.77
N LEU A 297 -3.98 7.18 3.63
CA LEU A 297 -4.91 7.38 4.72
C LEU A 297 -5.38 6.04 5.30
N GLN A 298 -4.89 5.71 6.49
CA GLN A 298 -5.20 4.48 7.17
C GLN A 298 -6.29 4.68 8.24
N PRO A 299 -7.19 3.71 8.44
CA PRO A 299 -8.26 3.84 9.44
C PRO A 299 -7.74 3.75 10.89
N VAL A 300 -6.57 3.14 11.07
CA VAL A 300 -5.94 2.84 12.36
C VAL A 300 -4.61 3.59 12.44
N SER A 301 -4.23 4.01 13.64
CA SER A 301 -2.93 4.63 13.89
C SER A 301 -1.78 3.68 13.51
N PRO A 302 -0.58 4.21 13.18
CA PRO A 302 0.51 3.36 12.70
C PRO A 302 0.98 2.29 13.70
N ASP A 303 0.78 2.52 14.99
CA ASP A 303 1.08 1.57 16.08
C ASP A 303 -0.08 0.60 16.38
N GLY A 304 -1.20 0.71 15.67
CA GLY A 304 -2.37 -0.16 15.84
C GLY A 304 -3.26 0.17 17.04
N SER A 305 -2.88 1.15 17.88
CA SER A 305 -3.50 1.37 19.20
C SER A 305 -4.83 2.14 19.14
N HIS A 306 -5.03 2.95 18.10
CA HIS A 306 -6.23 3.80 17.96
C HIS A 306 -6.84 3.68 16.56
N PHE A 307 -8.15 3.90 16.45
CA PHE A 307 -8.77 4.16 15.15
C PHE A 307 -9.70 5.37 15.19
N ALA A 308 -9.82 6.02 14.04
CA ALA A 308 -10.70 7.15 13.86
C ALA A 308 -12.04 6.67 13.28
N TYR A 309 -13.13 7.25 13.77
CA TYR A 309 -14.45 6.95 13.25
C TYR A 309 -15.36 8.18 13.29
N ILE A 310 -16.38 8.13 12.45
CA ILE A 310 -17.43 9.12 12.38
C ILE A 310 -18.66 8.55 13.09
N THR A 311 -19.17 9.30 14.06
CA THR A 311 -20.39 8.94 14.79
C THR A 311 -21.61 9.07 13.87
N GLU A 312 -22.74 8.47 14.25
CA GLU A 312 -24.01 8.61 13.53
C GLU A 312 -24.44 10.08 13.32
N ARG A 313 -24.03 10.97 14.24
CA ARG A 313 -24.30 12.42 14.16
C ARG A 313 -23.33 13.20 13.28
N GLY A 314 -22.30 12.55 12.75
CA GLY A 314 -21.25 13.17 11.94
C GLY A 314 -20.10 13.77 12.76
N SER A 315 -20.04 13.52 14.08
CA SER A 315 -18.89 13.92 14.90
C SER A 315 -17.69 13.00 14.67
N LEU A 316 -16.48 13.52 14.78
CA LEU A 316 -15.23 12.79 14.65
C LEU A 316 -14.72 12.38 16.03
N ALA A 317 -14.52 11.08 16.21
CA ALA A 317 -14.08 10.48 17.45
C ALA A 317 -12.90 9.52 17.21
N LEU A 318 -12.17 9.25 18.29
CA LEU A 318 -11.12 8.25 18.33
C LEU A 318 -11.50 7.17 19.33
N HIS A 319 -11.07 5.95 19.06
CA HIS A 319 -11.22 4.82 19.97
C HIS A 319 -9.87 4.17 20.23
N ASP A 320 -9.52 4.00 21.50
CA ASP A 320 -8.38 3.23 21.97
C ASP A 320 -8.77 1.75 22.03
N VAL A 321 -8.08 0.93 21.24
CA VAL A 321 -8.36 -0.50 21.06
C VAL A 321 -8.08 -1.31 22.34
N GLU A 322 -7.09 -0.90 23.13
CA GLU A 322 -6.70 -1.63 24.35
C GLU A 322 -7.58 -1.23 25.53
N SER A 323 -7.73 0.07 25.78
CA SER A 323 -8.52 0.56 26.92
C SER A 323 -10.03 0.53 26.66
N GLN A 324 -10.45 0.31 25.41
CA GLN A 324 -11.84 0.30 24.95
C GLN A 324 -12.56 1.61 25.23
N ARG A 325 -11.81 2.72 25.18
CA ARG A 325 -12.33 4.05 25.47
C ARG A 325 -12.41 4.86 24.20
N SER A 326 -13.57 5.46 24.01
CA SER A 326 -13.79 6.44 22.97
C SER A 326 -13.66 7.86 23.53
N CYS A 327 -13.07 8.75 22.75
CA CYS A 327 -13.03 10.17 23.04
C CYS A 327 -13.49 10.98 21.82
N MET A 328 -14.03 12.16 22.08
CA MET A 328 -14.49 13.10 21.06
C MET A 328 -13.33 13.97 20.61
N LEU A 329 -12.98 13.89 19.34
CA LEU A 329 -11.96 14.77 18.77
C LEU A 329 -12.59 16.08 18.32
N ARG A 330 -13.70 16.00 17.58
CA ARG A 330 -14.39 17.16 17.04
C ARG A 330 -15.89 16.89 16.90
N PRO A 331 -16.74 17.67 17.59
CA PRO A 331 -18.17 17.47 17.52
C PRO A 331 -18.75 18.04 16.22
N ALA A 332 -19.76 17.37 15.67
CA ALA A 332 -20.64 17.94 14.66
C ALA A 332 -21.45 19.08 15.28
N ARG A 333 -21.24 20.31 14.82
CA ARG A 333 -21.96 21.50 15.32
C ARG A 333 -22.26 22.48 14.19
N GLY A 334 -23.39 23.16 14.30
CA GLY A 334 -23.75 24.28 13.42
C GLY A 334 -23.79 23.93 11.94
N GLY A 335 -24.31 22.74 11.60
CA GLY A 335 -24.37 22.25 10.22
C GLY A 335 -23.06 21.64 9.69
N THR A 336 -22.03 21.49 10.52
CA THR A 336 -20.79 20.78 10.13
C THR A 336 -20.92 19.29 10.44
N GLN A 337 -20.56 18.44 9.47
CA GLN A 337 -20.44 17.00 9.62
C GLN A 337 -19.09 16.52 9.06
N HIS A 338 -18.45 15.57 9.74
CA HIS A 338 -17.26 14.91 9.24
C HIS A 338 -17.66 13.78 8.29
N VAL A 339 -16.92 13.63 7.18
CA VAL A 339 -17.30 12.70 6.10
C VAL A 339 -16.29 11.60 5.85
N LEU A 340 -15.02 11.79 6.20
CA LEU A 340 -14.00 10.75 6.30
C LEU A 340 -12.89 11.20 7.25
N ALA A 341 -12.16 10.24 7.81
CA ALA A 341 -10.98 10.48 8.64
C ALA A 341 -10.05 9.26 8.64
N GLY A 342 -8.75 9.51 8.83
CA GLY A 342 -7.75 8.46 9.03
C GLY A 342 -6.38 9.04 9.35
N PHE A 343 -5.43 8.17 9.64
CA PHE A 343 -4.06 8.48 10.01
C PHE A 343 -3.14 8.39 8.79
N GLY A 344 -2.21 9.34 8.67
CA GLY A 344 -1.00 9.18 7.87
C GLY A 344 -0.01 8.23 8.54
N ALA A 345 1.06 7.87 7.83
CA ALA A 345 2.10 6.98 8.38
C ALA A 345 2.87 7.62 9.55
N ASP A 346 2.91 8.95 9.62
CA ASP A 346 3.46 9.75 10.72
C ASP A 346 2.52 9.88 11.94
N GLY A 347 1.33 9.29 11.87
CA GLY A 347 0.31 9.41 12.91
C GLY A 347 -0.48 10.72 12.89
N THR A 348 -0.24 11.64 11.95
CA THR A 348 -1.09 12.81 11.76
C THR A 348 -2.48 12.36 11.31
N LEU A 349 -3.54 12.85 11.95
CA LEU A 349 -4.91 12.54 11.57
C LEU A 349 -5.40 13.54 10.51
N TYR A 350 -5.79 13.06 9.34
CA TYR A 350 -6.40 13.85 8.28
C TYR A 350 -7.89 13.56 8.18
N PHE A 351 -8.70 14.60 7.97
CA PHE A 351 -10.15 14.45 7.86
C PHE A 351 -10.82 15.51 6.99
N GLU A 352 -11.96 15.15 6.42
CA GLU A 352 -12.85 16.06 5.69
C GLU A 352 -14.03 16.47 6.56
N SER A 353 -14.41 17.74 6.47
CA SER A 353 -15.65 18.25 7.06
C SER A 353 -16.52 18.90 5.99
N ALA A 354 -17.75 18.42 5.83
CA ALA A 354 -18.80 19.05 5.07
C ALA A 354 -19.55 20.07 5.94
N VAL A 355 -19.88 21.22 5.39
CA VAL A 355 -20.62 22.28 6.09
C VAL A 355 -21.91 22.57 5.34
N ASP A 356 -23.04 22.50 6.02
CA ASP A 356 -24.37 22.78 5.45
C ASP A 356 -24.42 24.19 4.86
N GLY A 357 -24.66 24.28 3.55
CA GLY A 357 -24.64 25.55 2.81
C GLY A 357 -23.26 26.22 2.72
N GLY A 358 -22.21 25.54 3.21
CA GLY A 358 -20.82 25.93 3.14
C GLY A 358 -20.02 25.06 2.18
N LYS A 359 -18.71 25.16 2.27
CA LYS A 359 -17.74 24.47 1.41
C LYS A 359 -17.00 23.41 2.20
N ASP A 360 -16.82 22.25 1.60
CA ASP A 360 -16.13 21.12 2.24
C ASP A 360 -14.64 21.46 2.42
N GLN A 361 -14.11 21.18 3.61
CA GLN A 361 -12.75 21.54 4.00
C GLN A 361 -11.96 20.32 4.48
N VAL A 362 -10.66 20.34 4.24
CA VAL A 362 -9.70 19.32 4.67
C VAL A 362 -8.86 19.88 5.81
N TYR A 363 -8.65 19.06 6.83
CA TYR A 363 -7.90 19.40 8.03
C TYR A 363 -6.84 18.34 8.32
N ALA A 364 -5.79 18.76 9.02
CA ALA A 364 -4.85 17.88 9.71
C ALA A 364 -4.94 18.14 11.21
N HIS A 365 -4.83 17.09 12.00
CA HIS A 365 -4.78 17.13 13.45
C HIS A 365 -3.57 16.35 13.94
N ASP A 366 -2.69 17.03 14.64
CA ASP A 366 -1.59 16.41 15.36
C ASP A 366 -2.12 15.87 16.70
N PRO A 367 -2.18 14.54 16.89
CA PRO A 367 -2.73 13.95 18.10
C PRO A 367 -1.87 14.16 19.35
N PHE A 368 -0.58 14.48 19.19
CA PHE A 368 0.35 14.73 20.29
C PHE A 368 0.21 16.16 20.82
N THR A 369 0.24 17.16 19.92
CA THR A 369 0.09 18.57 20.32
C THR A 369 -1.37 19.00 20.42
N GLN A 370 -2.30 18.14 19.98
CA GLN A 370 -3.74 18.39 19.86
C GLN A 370 -4.09 19.58 18.95
N LYS A 371 -3.16 19.98 18.09
CA LYS A 371 -3.35 21.13 17.20
C LYS A 371 -4.06 20.67 15.93
N THR A 372 -5.21 21.26 15.66
CA THR A 372 -5.90 21.12 14.37
C THR A 372 -5.61 22.32 13.48
N VAL A 373 -5.23 22.06 12.24
CA VAL A 373 -5.02 23.08 11.21
C VAL A 373 -5.89 22.78 9.99
N GLN A 374 -6.46 23.82 9.40
CA GLN A 374 -7.17 23.73 8.14
C GLN A 374 -6.14 23.79 7.00
N LEU A 375 -6.15 22.81 6.10
CA LEU A 375 -5.20 22.75 4.99
C LEU A 375 -5.72 23.50 3.76
N THR A 376 -7.04 23.53 3.56
CA THR A 376 -7.65 24.05 2.33
C THR A 376 -8.20 25.47 2.50
N PRO A 377 -8.17 26.32 1.45
CA PRO A 377 -8.86 27.61 1.47
C PRO A 377 -10.39 27.47 1.51
N ASN A 378 -11.08 28.46 2.08
CA ASN A 378 -12.55 28.51 2.14
C ASN A 378 -13.21 29.05 0.86
N ASP A 379 -12.77 28.56 -0.30
CA ASP A 379 -13.12 29.09 -1.62
C ASP A 379 -13.90 28.10 -2.50
N ARG A 380 -13.80 26.78 -2.26
CA ARG A 380 -14.56 25.73 -2.96
C ARG A 380 -14.69 24.46 -2.10
N HIS A 381 -15.42 23.45 -2.60
CA HIS A 381 -15.50 22.14 -1.96
C HIS A 381 -14.25 21.34 -2.28
N TRP A 382 -13.44 21.06 -1.26
CA TRP A 382 -12.22 20.29 -1.40
C TRP A 382 -12.43 18.85 -0.93
N ARG A 383 -11.89 17.90 -1.70
CA ARG A 383 -11.87 16.47 -1.36
C ARG A 383 -10.44 16.00 -1.18
N LEU A 384 -10.15 15.26 -0.13
CA LEU A 384 -8.87 14.62 0.07
C LEU A 384 -8.64 13.55 -1.00
N ARG A 385 -7.41 13.49 -1.53
CA ARG A 385 -7.00 12.57 -2.61
C ARG A 385 -5.81 11.70 -2.23
N ALA A 386 -4.87 12.27 -1.50
CA ALA A 386 -3.75 11.55 -0.91
C ALA A 386 -3.17 12.32 0.27
N VAL A 387 -2.52 11.60 1.18
CA VAL A 387 -1.71 12.19 2.27
C VAL A 387 -0.28 11.69 2.16
N PRO A 388 0.70 12.56 2.47
CA PRO A 388 2.09 12.16 2.50
C PRO A 388 2.36 11.21 3.68
N PRO A 389 3.37 10.35 3.57
CA PRO A 389 3.77 9.47 4.65
C PRO A 389 4.46 10.23 5.78
N GLU A 390 5.11 11.35 5.47
CA GLU A 390 5.74 12.24 6.45
C GLU A 390 5.32 13.70 6.22
N PRO A 391 5.22 14.50 7.30
CA PRO A 391 4.98 15.92 7.19
C PRO A 391 6.26 16.61 6.69
N HIS A 392 6.13 17.81 6.12
CA HIS A 392 7.31 18.60 5.79
C HIS A 392 7.89 19.23 7.05
N VAL A 393 9.21 19.20 7.20
CA VAL A 393 9.94 19.91 8.26
C VAL A 393 10.75 21.02 7.58
N ASP A 394 10.48 22.28 7.96
CA ASP A 394 11.21 23.42 7.40
C ASP A 394 12.62 23.58 8.01
N GLU A 395 13.38 24.56 7.51
CA GLU A 395 14.75 24.86 7.97
C GLU A 395 14.79 25.23 9.46
N GLU A 396 13.70 25.77 10.01
CA GLU A 396 13.55 26.10 11.43
C GLU A 396 13.10 24.89 12.29
N GLY A 397 12.88 23.73 11.69
CA GLY A 397 12.43 22.52 12.38
C GLY A 397 10.92 22.50 12.68
N VAL A 398 10.13 23.37 12.07
CA VAL A 398 8.68 23.42 12.23
C VAL A 398 8.02 22.37 11.33
N VAL A 399 7.25 21.49 11.95
CA VAL A 399 6.46 20.47 11.28
C VAL A 399 5.23 21.09 10.61
N ARG A 400 5.07 20.85 9.32
CA ARG A 400 4.04 21.40 8.45
C ARG A 400 3.29 20.26 7.75
N PRO A 401 2.08 19.91 8.21
CA PRO A 401 1.27 18.93 7.52
C PRO A 401 0.81 19.49 6.17
N TRP A 402 0.82 18.63 5.16
CA TRP A 402 0.32 18.94 3.83
C TRP A 402 -0.44 17.73 3.28
N ALA A 403 -1.20 17.92 2.21
CA ALA A 403 -1.97 16.86 1.56
C ALA A 403 -2.21 17.19 0.08
N VAL A 404 -2.69 16.19 -0.68
CA VAL A 404 -3.23 16.41 -2.03
C VAL A 404 -4.76 16.36 -1.96
N VAL A 405 -5.39 17.36 -2.54
CA VAL A 405 -6.85 17.52 -2.60
C VAL A 405 -7.33 17.69 -4.03
N GLY A 406 -8.62 17.49 -4.25
CA GLY A 406 -9.28 17.58 -5.56
C GLY A 406 -10.52 18.46 -5.53
N PHE A 407 -10.72 19.21 -6.61
CA PHE A 407 -11.97 19.91 -6.93
C PHE A 407 -12.31 19.77 -8.42
N ASP A 408 -11.51 20.39 -9.29
CA ASP A 408 -11.54 20.34 -10.77
C ASP A 408 -10.22 19.82 -11.35
N GLY A 409 -9.34 19.37 -10.47
CA GLY A 409 -8.00 18.88 -10.72
C GLY A 409 -7.32 18.62 -9.37
N PRO A 410 -6.09 18.10 -9.38
CA PRO A 410 -5.30 17.86 -8.19
C PRO A 410 -4.60 19.14 -7.71
N TYR A 411 -4.57 19.36 -6.40
CA TYR A 411 -3.91 20.49 -5.75
C TYR A 411 -3.12 20.02 -4.54
N ALA A 412 -1.90 20.52 -4.37
CA ALA A 412 -1.18 20.40 -3.11
C ALA A 412 -1.61 21.53 -2.17
N VAL A 413 -1.92 21.18 -0.92
CA VAL A 413 -2.43 22.11 0.09
C VAL A 413 -1.71 21.97 1.42
N GLN A 414 -1.62 23.09 2.11
CA GLN A 414 -0.96 23.25 3.40
C GLN A 414 -1.66 24.37 4.16
N ALA A 415 -1.66 24.28 5.49
CA ALA A 415 -2.20 25.32 6.35
C ALA A 415 -1.60 26.71 6.06
N ASP A 416 -2.45 27.74 6.06
CA ASP A 416 -2.10 29.15 5.88
C ASP A 416 -1.49 29.52 4.50
N HIS A 417 -1.53 28.62 3.52
CA HIS A 417 -1.00 28.84 2.17
C HIS A 417 -2.05 28.62 1.08
N PRO A 418 -1.91 29.30 -0.08
CA PRO A 418 -2.80 29.08 -1.21
C PRO A 418 -2.62 27.66 -1.77
N ALA A 419 -3.72 27.07 -2.24
CA ALA A 419 -3.69 25.78 -2.92
C ALA A 419 -2.82 25.88 -4.19
N THR A 420 -1.86 24.97 -4.33
CA THR A 420 -0.97 24.93 -5.50
C THR A 420 -1.53 23.93 -6.51
N PRO A 421 -1.96 24.38 -7.70
CA PRO A 421 -2.43 23.46 -8.75
C PRO A 421 -1.30 22.53 -9.15
N LEU A 422 -1.66 21.26 -9.34
CA LEU A 422 -0.77 20.25 -9.86
C LEU A 422 -1.15 20.00 -11.33
N ASP A 423 -0.20 20.19 -12.25
CA ASP A 423 -0.42 20.09 -13.70
C ASP A 423 -0.45 18.62 -14.17
N TYR A 424 -1.25 17.77 -13.53
CA TYR A 424 -1.30 16.33 -13.77
C TYR A 424 -2.73 15.90 -14.11
N ALA A 425 -2.89 15.07 -15.17
CA ALA A 425 -4.20 14.75 -15.74
C ALA A 425 -4.92 13.59 -15.03
N GLU A 426 -4.19 12.54 -14.64
CA GLU A 426 -4.68 11.37 -13.92
C GLU A 426 -3.54 10.84 -13.04
N ILE A 427 -3.80 10.63 -11.75
CA ILE A 427 -2.74 10.36 -10.76
C ILE A 427 -3.03 9.11 -9.97
N ASN A 428 -2.07 8.19 -9.97
CA ASN A 428 -1.92 7.21 -8.91
C ASN A 428 -0.81 7.66 -7.95
N PHE A 429 -1.14 7.84 -6.68
CA PHE A 429 -0.19 8.27 -5.66
C PHE A 429 0.51 7.05 -5.07
N LEU A 430 1.84 7.09 -5.11
CA LEU A 430 2.70 6.11 -4.50
C LEU A 430 3.36 6.76 -3.28
N GLN A 431 3.13 6.19 -2.10
CA GLN A 431 3.85 6.60 -0.91
C GLN A 431 5.33 6.17 -1.00
N ARG A 432 6.21 6.78 -0.21
CA ARG A 432 7.61 6.37 -0.03
C ARG A 432 8.06 6.84 1.36
N GLY A 433 9.08 6.25 1.97
CA GLY A 433 9.58 6.67 3.30
C GLY A 433 10.26 8.05 3.34
N SER A 434 9.73 9.08 2.69
CA SER A 434 10.20 10.46 2.77
C SER A 434 9.04 11.45 2.73
N ALA A 435 9.28 12.72 3.05
CA ALA A 435 8.29 13.79 3.03
C ALA A 435 7.66 14.12 1.65
N GLY A 436 8.03 13.39 0.58
CA GLY A 436 7.49 13.57 -0.77
C GLY A 436 6.39 12.55 -1.13
N LEU A 437 5.60 12.86 -2.15
CA LEU A 437 4.68 11.90 -2.78
C LEU A 437 5.13 11.60 -4.19
N TRP A 438 5.16 10.33 -4.54
CA TRP A 438 5.43 9.91 -5.91
C TRP A 438 4.12 9.80 -6.65
N LEU A 439 4.14 10.14 -7.92
CA LEU A 439 2.98 10.01 -8.79
C LEU A 439 3.37 9.33 -10.08
N LEU A 440 2.55 8.38 -10.47
CA LEU A 440 2.58 7.80 -11.80
C LEU A 440 1.42 8.40 -12.58
N GLU A 441 1.76 9.08 -13.67
CA GLU A 441 0.78 9.78 -14.51
C GLU A 441 0.88 9.33 -15.97
N GLY A 442 -0.27 9.35 -16.65
CA GLY A 442 -0.33 9.33 -18.11
C GLY A 442 -0.05 10.73 -18.66
N VAL A 443 0.82 10.83 -19.66
CA VAL A 443 1.20 12.12 -20.24
C VAL A 443 0.08 12.64 -21.16
N GLN A 444 -0.40 13.85 -20.88
CA GLN A 444 -1.48 14.46 -21.67
C GLN A 444 -1.10 14.59 -23.15
N GLY A 445 -2.00 14.12 -24.04
CA GLY A 445 -1.76 14.09 -25.48
C GLY A 445 -0.89 12.91 -25.96
N LEU A 446 -0.30 12.16 -25.04
CA LEU A 446 0.47 10.94 -25.28
C LEU A 446 -0.06 9.81 -24.38
N PRO A 447 -1.23 9.23 -24.69
CA PRO A 447 -1.90 8.20 -23.87
C PRO A 447 -1.17 6.84 -23.85
N ASN A 448 0.08 6.84 -24.27
CA ASN A 448 1.00 5.72 -24.41
C ASN A 448 2.27 5.95 -23.60
N LEU A 449 2.29 7.00 -22.79
CA LEU A 449 3.48 7.44 -22.10
C LEU A 449 3.13 7.60 -20.63
N LEU A 450 3.75 6.79 -19.79
CA LEU A 450 3.74 6.97 -18.34
C LEU A 450 4.97 7.77 -17.93
N SER A 451 4.78 8.67 -16.97
CA SER A 451 5.87 9.39 -16.32
C SER A 451 5.77 9.23 -14.82
N LEU A 452 6.92 8.99 -14.18
CA LEU A 452 7.04 8.98 -12.74
C LEU A 452 7.55 10.36 -12.30
N ARG A 453 6.80 11.02 -11.44
CA ARG A 453 7.15 12.33 -10.90
C ARG A 453 7.11 12.34 -9.38
N ARG A 454 7.60 13.43 -8.81
CA ARG A 454 7.55 13.70 -7.38
C ARG A 454 6.86 15.02 -7.10
N ILE A 455 5.99 15.02 -6.10
CA ILE A 455 5.56 16.22 -5.41
C ILE A 455 6.45 16.33 -4.18
N GLN A 456 7.41 17.25 -4.23
CA GLN A 456 8.28 17.54 -3.10
C GLN A 456 7.94 18.93 -2.56
N PRO A 457 7.58 19.04 -1.26
CA PRO A 457 7.48 20.34 -0.62
C PRO A 457 8.86 21.00 -0.54
N GLU A 458 8.94 22.24 -1.01
CA GLU A 458 10.11 23.12 -0.95
C GLU A 458 9.74 24.44 -0.29
N LEU A 459 10.70 25.09 0.38
CA LEU A 459 10.49 26.44 0.88
C LEU A 459 10.48 27.43 -0.28
N ALA A 460 9.39 28.19 -0.42
CA ALA A 460 9.29 29.21 -1.46
C ALA A 460 10.42 30.25 -1.31
N ALA A 461 11.12 30.52 -2.42
CA ALA A 461 12.15 31.56 -2.49
C ALA A 461 11.53 32.94 -2.20
N GLY A 462 11.58 33.38 -0.94
CA GLY A 462 10.90 34.60 -0.49
C GLY A 462 10.63 34.70 1.01
N GLY A 463 10.76 33.61 1.77
CA GLY A 463 10.92 33.67 3.25
C GLY A 463 9.64 33.77 4.09
N GLU A 464 8.46 33.41 3.57
CA GLU A 464 7.21 33.41 4.36
C GLU A 464 6.63 32.02 4.61
N GLY A 465 7.47 31.00 4.88
CA GLY A 465 7.02 29.67 5.35
C GLY A 465 6.09 28.88 4.40
N ALA A 466 5.83 29.42 3.20
CA ALA A 466 4.99 28.84 2.17
C ALA A 466 5.71 27.70 1.49
N LEU A 467 5.06 26.52 1.45
CA LEU A 467 5.50 25.45 0.59
C LEU A 467 5.24 25.83 -0.86
N SER A 468 6.32 26.00 -1.62
CA SER A 468 6.28 25.68 -3.04
C SER A 468 6.34 24.16 -3.20
N PHE A 469 5.90 23.67 -4.34
CA PHE A 469 6.06 22.26 -4.67
C PHE A 469 6.93 22.18 -5.90
N ASP A 470 8.12 21.59 -5.75
CA ASP A 470 8.92 21.29 -6.91
C ASP A 470 8.34 20.06 -7.61
N THR A 471 7.79 20.34 -8.78
CA THR A 471 7.19 19.39 -9.71
C THR A 471 8.01 19.27 -10.99
N LYS A 472 9.15 19.97 -11.06
CA LYS A 472 9.95 20.12 -12.27
C LYS A 472 11.39 19.65 -12.10
N HIS A 473 12.02 19.76 -10.94
CA HIS A 473 13.39 19.32 -10.69
C HIS A 473 13.50 18.17 -9.67
N ALA A 474 12.43 17.92 -8.91
CA ALA A 474 12.35 16.85 -7.91
C ALA A 474 12.03 15.47 -8.48
N ASP A 475 11.77 15.36 -9.79
CA ASP A 475 11.51 14.07 -10.45
C ASP A 475 12.69 13.11 -10.20
N PRO A 476 12.42 11.84 -9.83
CA PRO A 476 13.48 10.89 -9.58
C PRO A 476 14.33 10.69 -10.83
N THR A 477 15.65 10.70 -10.63
CA THR A 477 16.58 10.27 -11.65
C THR A 477 16.67 8.75 -11.69
N VAL A 478 16.80 8.20 -12.89
CA VAL A 478 16.90 6.76 -13.12
C VAL A 478 18.21 6.44 -13.80
N GLU A 479 18.93 5.47 -13.24
CA GLU A 479 20.02 4.78 -13.92
C GLU A 479 19.45 3.58 -14.68
N ILE A 480 19.82 3.49 -15.96
CA ILE A 480 19.45 2.36 -16.83
C ILE A 480 20.61 1.37 -16.85
N GLU A 481 20.39 0.15 -16.38
CA GLU A 481 21.36 -0.93 -16.60
C GLU A 481 21.43 -1.24 -18.10
N SER A 482 22.59 -0.93 -18.71
CA SER A 482 22.86 -1.36 -20.09
C SER A 482 23.04 -2.88 -20.09
N SER A 483 22.17 -3.59 -20.82
CA SER A 483 22.26 -5.04 -20.94
C SER A 483 23.65 -5.44 -21.47
N PRO A 484 24.30 -6.49 -20.92
CA PRO A 484 25.58 -6.99 -21.44
C PRO A 484 25.54 -7.31 -22.94
N GLN A 485 24.36 -7.61 -23.51
CA GLN A 485 24.20 -7.88 -24.94
C GLN A 485 24.31 -6.63 -25.83
N GLU A 486 24.02 -5.43 -25.33
CA GLU A 486 24.23 -4.19 -26.09
C GLU A 486 25.70 -3.78 -26.14
N GLN A 487 26.47 -4.07 -25.08
CA GLN A 487 27.91 -3.86 -25.07
C GLN A 487 28.64 -4.76 -26.09
N LEU A 488 28.12 -5.97 -26.35
CA LEU A 488 28.67 -6.90 -27.35
C LEU A 488 28.32 -6.53 -28.80
N ARG A 489 27.23 -5.78 -29.05
CA ARG A 489 26.89 -5.30 -30.40
C ARG A 489 27.71 -4.09 -30.84
N GLY A 490 28.35 -3.37 -29.92
CA GLY A 490 29.26 -2.27 -30.23
C GLY A 490 30.63 -2.69 -30.79
N ALA A 491 30.98 -3.98 -30.73
CA ALA A 491 32.34 -4.46 -31.03
C ALA A 491 32.49 -5.33 -32.30
N ALA A 492 31.44 -5.52 -33.10
CA ALA A 492 31.50 -6.39 -34.29
C ALA A 492 31.07 -5.67 -35.58
N ALA A 493 32.03 -5.06 -36.28
CA ALA A 493 31.93 -4.85 -37.72
C ALA A 493 32.52 -6.07 -38.44
N PRO A 494 31.78 -6.77 -39.33
CA PRO A 494 32.36 -7.83 -40.14
C PRO A 494 33.17 -7.22 -41.29
N GLY A 495 34.38 -7.74 -41.47
CA GLY A 495 35.35 -7.28 -42.45
C GLY A 495 34.96 -7.56 -43.89
N ASP A 496 35.43 -6.65 -44.75
CA ASP A 496 35.74 -6.90 -46.15
C ASP A 496 37.23 -7.28 -46.22
N THR A 497 37.53 -8.49 -46.67
CA THR A 497 38.89 -8.90 -47.01
C THR A 497 39.05 -8.89 -48.53
N ASP A 498 39.99 -8.10 -49.06
CA ASP A 498 40.90 -8.63 -50.06
C ASP A 498 42.28 -7.91 -50.10
N SER A 499 43.32 -8.74 -50.17
CA SER A 499 44.69 -8.52 -50.69
C SER A 499 45.70 -7.57 -49.98
N THR A 500 46.64 -8.23 -49.28
CA THR A 500 48.13 -8.06 -49.28
C THR A 500 48.81 -6.68 -49.31
N VAL A 501 49.72 -6.43 -48.35
CA VAL A 501 51.20 -6.22 -48.54
C VAL A 501 51.92 -6.03 -47.17
N LEU A 502 53.17 -6.49 -47.13
CA LEU A 502 54.16 -6.61 -46.04
C LEU A 502 54.45 -5.36 -45.16
N GLY A 503 54.80 -5.59 -43.89
CA GLY A 503 55.63 -4.69 -43.09
C GLY A 503 55.67 -4.99 -41.58
N SER A 504 56.80 -5.48 -41.07
CA SER A 504 57.14 -5.57 -39.62
C SER A 504 57.22 -4.20 -38.96
N ILE A 505 56.62 -4.04 -37.76
CA ILE A 505 57.11 -3.17 -36.68
C ILE A 505 56.75 -3.79 -35.31
N ASP A 506 57.74 -3.91 -34.43
CA ASP A 506 57.61 -4.24 -33.00
C ASP A 506 56.83 -3.14 -32.24
N SER A 507 55.88 -3.51 -31.38
CA SER A 507 55.35 -2.61 -30.35
C SER A 507 54.88 -3.40 -29.13
N GLU A 508 55.36 -2.99 -27.96
CA GLU A 508 55.02 -3.51 -26.63
C GLU A 508 53.52 -3.37 -26.32
N PRO A 509 52.95 -4.20 -25.42
CA PRO A 509 51.54 -4.13 -25.07
C PRO A 509 51.27 -2.96 -24.10
N THR A 510 50.52 -1.97 -24.59
CA THR A 510 49.85 -0.98 -23.73
C THR A 510 48.70 -1.68 -22.99
N PRO A 511 48.47 -1.46 -21.69
CA PRO A 511 47.31 -2.02 -21.00
C PRO A 511 46.03 -1.38 -21.54
N ASP A 512 45.05 -2.22 -21.89
CA ASP A 512 43.73 -1.77 -22.33
C ASP A 512 43.08 -0.85 -21.28
N PRO A 513 42.52 0.30 -21.67
CA PRO A 513 41.66 1.05 -20.78
C PRO A 513 40.37 0.24 -20.55
N LEU A 514 40.05 -0.01 -19.29
CA LEU A 514 38.74 -0.54 -18.87
C LEU A 514 37.62 0.28 -19.54
N PRO A 515 36.57 -0.35 -20.08
CA PRO A 515 35.43 0.39 -20.61
C PRO A 515 34.76 1.12 -19.44
N SER A 516 34.83 2.45 -19.44
CA SER A 516 33.99 3.28 -18.60
C SER A 516 32.54 3.09 -19.07
N SER A 517 31.72 2.37 -18.31
CA SER A 517 30.29 2.32 -18.57
C SER A 517 29.76 3.75 -18.42
N THR A 518 29.30 4.34 -19.52
CA THR A 518 28.63 5.63 -19.47
C THR A 518 27.23 5.38 -18.92
N GLN A 519 27.05 5.56 -17.61
CA GLN A 519 25.73 5.52 -16.98
C GLN A 519 24.93 6.73 -17.47
N VAL A 520 23.77 6.47 -18.07
CA VAL A 520 22.82 7.50 -18.50
C VAL A 520 21.85 7.75 -17.35
N VAL A 521 21.79 8.99 -16.89
CA VAL A 521 20.89 9.44 -15.82
C VAL A 521 19.78 10.28 -16.47
N GLU A 522 18.55 9.77 -16.47
CA GLU A 522 17.40 10.42 -17.11
C GLU A 522 16.17 10.44 -16.19
N ARG A 523 15.15 11.21 -16.57
CA ARG A 523 13.83 11.13 -15.93
C ARG A 523 13.11 9.88 -16.43
N PHE A 524 12.34 9.24 -15.56
CA PHE A 524 11.56 8.09 -15.97
C PHE A 524 10.38 8.49 -16.88
N THR A 525 10.42 7.97 -18.10
CA THR A 525 9.27 7.91 -18.98
C THR A 525 9.21 6.54 -19.63
N LEU A 526 8.05 5.88 -19.59
CA LEU A 526 7.82 4.58 -20.21
C LEU A 526 6.80 4.74 -21.32
N ALA A 527 7.23 4.54 -22.56
CA ALA A 527 6.34 4.42 -23.70
C ALA A 527 5.84 2.97 -23.81
N TYR A 528 4.54 2.78 -24.02
CA TYR A 528 3.87 1.49 -24.24
C TYR A 528 2.99 1.56 -25.50
N ASP A 529 2.71 0.45 -26.17
CA ASP A 529 1.86 0.46 -27.36
C ASP A 529 0.36 0.55 -26.98
N ARG A 530 -0.49 1.16 -27.82
CA ARG A 530 -1.94 1.32 -27.56
C ARG A 530 -2.69 0.00 -27.57
N SER A 531 -2.10 -1.04 -28.15
CA SER A 531 -2.69 -2.37 -28.20
C SER A 531 -2.55 -3.14 -26.89
N ASP A 532 -1.73 -2.67 -25.95
CA ASP A 532 -1.18 -3.52 -24.91
C ASP A 532 -1.72 -3.11 -23.53
N ALA A 533 -1.95 -4.13 -22.69
CA ALA A 533 -2.47 -3.92 -21.35
C ALA A 533 -1.34 -3.49 -20.40
N VAL A 534 -1.58 -2.41 -19.63
CA VAL A 534 -0.60 -1.92 -18.65
C VAL A 534 -0.93 -2.47 -17.27
N CYS A 535 0.05 -3.12 -16.64
CA CYS A 535 -0.04 -3.63 -15.28
C CYS A 535 0.88 -2.84 -14.36
N ILE A 536 0.39 -2.38 -13.21
CA ILE A 536 1.21 -1.64 -12.24
C ILE A 536 1.06 -2.27 -10.87
N SER A 537 2.17 -2.52 -10.19
CA SER A 537 2.22 -2.91 -8.79
C SER A 537 3.32 -2.13 -8.08
N ALA A 538 3.05 -1.66 -6.88
CA ALA A 538 4.03 -1.00 -6.03
C ALA A 538 4.07 -1.68 -4.65
N SER A 539 5.27 -1.83 -4.10
CA SER A 539 5.46 -2.31 -2.73
C SER A 539 6.35 -1.35 -1.95
N GLN A 540 5.99 -1.20 -0.67
CA GLN A 540 6.74 -0.49 0.35
C GLN A 540 6.73 -1.38 1.56
N ALA A 541 7.86 -2.01 1.89
CA ALA A 541 7.91 -3.00 2.95
C ALA A 541 7.54 -2.46 4.35
N VAL A 542 7.56 -1.13 4.53
CA VAL A 542 7.21 -0.43 5.78
C VAL A 542 5.76 0.09 5.78
N ALA A 543 5.05 0.04 4.64
CA ALA A 543 3.69 0.56 4.58
C ALA A 543 2.70 -0.46 5.16
N SER A 544 1.85 -0.02 6.10
CA SER A 544 0.69 -0.79 6.59
C SER A 544 -0.39 -1.01 5.50
N ALA A 545 -0.15 -0.51 4.29
CA ALA A 545 -1.04 -0.65 3.14
C ALA A 545 -1.02 -2.09 2.63
N THR A 546 -2.21 -2.63 2.35
CA THR A 546 -2.34 -3.97 1.79
C THR A 546 -2.07 -3.93 0.27
N PRO A 547 -1.10 -4.70 -0.25
CA PRO A 547 -0.88 -4.80 -1.69
C PRO A 547 -1.96 -5.69 -2.33
N TRP A 548 -2.87 -5.04 -3.06
CA TRP A 548 -3.90 -5.70 -3.87
C TRP A 548 -3.44 -5.79 -5.32
N SER A 549 -3.76 -6.88 -6.00
CA SER A 549 -3.57 -6.98 -7.44
C SER A 549 -4.73 -6.32 -8.18
N GLY A 550 -4.39 -5.53 -9.20
CA GLY A 550 -5.33 -5.12 -10.25
C GLY A 550 -5.19 -6.02 -11.47
N ARG A 551 -6.26 -6.13 -12.27
CA ARG A 551 -6.11 -6.56 -13.67
C ARG A 551 -5.41 -5.47 -14.45
N CYS A 552 -4.57 -5.86 -15.41
CA CYS A 552 -3.97 -4.90 -16.32
C CYS A 552 -5.07 -4.20 -17.11
N SER A 553 -4.96 -2.87 -17.26
CA SER A 553 -5.95 -2.09 -17.99
C SER A 553 -5.96 -2.52 -19.45
N SER A 554 -7.09 -2.94 -20.01
CA SER A 554 -7.19 -3.21 -21.45
C SER A 554 -7.62 -1.96 -22.21
N ALA A 555 -7.27 -1.87 -23.51
CA ALA A 555 -7.71 -0.77 -24.37
C ALA A 555 -9.25 -0.65 -24.49
N ASP A 556 -9.97 -1.72 -24.16
CA ASP A 556 -11.44 -1.77 -24.15
C ASP A 556 -12.06 -1.24 -22.84
N ASP A 557 -11.26 -0.99 -21.79
CA ASP A 557 -11.71 -0.52 -20.48
C ASP A 557 -11.70 1.03 -20.33
N GLN A 558 -11.32 1.77 -21.38
CA GLN A 558 -11.25 3.25 -21.39
C GLN A 558 -12.50 3.96 -21.92
#